data_AF-A0A453LEG5-F1
#
_entry.id   AF-A0A453LEG5-F1
#
_cell.length_a   1.000
_cell.length_b   1.000
_cell.length_c   1.000
_cell.angle_alpha   90.00
_cell.angle_beta   90.00
_cell.angle_gamma   90.00
#
_symmetry.space_group_name_H-M   'P 1'
#
loop_
_entity.id
_entity.type
_entity.pdbx_description
1 polymer ?
#
loop_
_entity_poly.entity_id
_entity_poly.type
_entity_poly.pdbx_seq_one_letter_code
_entity_poly.pdbx_strand_id
1 'polypeptide(L)'
;TSRSGPNPGWEGDLPRCSARSAMENGAEAGGGRPEYSIIVPTYNERLNVALIVYLIFKHLPDSKFEIIIVDDGSPDGTQDVVKQLQQLYGEGRVLLRARPRKLGLGTAYVHGLKHASGEFVVIMDADLSHHPKYLPSFIGEAKGNRC
;
A
#
# COMPACT_ATOMS: atom_id res chain seq x y z
N THR A 1 42.35 18.45 -43.25
CA THR A 1 42.23 16.97 -43.33
C THR A 1 42.61 16.40 -41.96
N SER A 2 41.96 15.31 -41.55
CA SER A 2 42.13 14.48 -40.31
C SER A 2 42.01 15.21 -38.95
N ARG A 3 40.93 15.07 -38.16
CA ARG A 3 40.45 13.93 -37.34
C ARG A 3 41.49 13.36 -36.35
N SER A 4 41.26 13.60 -35.06
CA SER A 4 41.43 12.61 -33.97
C SER A 4 40.82 13.16 -32.66
N GLY A 5 39.53 12.87 -32.44
CA GLY A 5 38.92 12.95 -31.12
C GLY A 5 39.29 11.72 -30.27
N PRO A 6 39.27 11.79 -28.93
CA PRO A 6 39.39 10.61 -28.09
C PRO A 6 38.11 9.76 -28.14
N ASN A 7 38.30 8.45 -28.26
CA ASN A 7 37.26 7.43 -28.40
C ASN A 7 36.45 7.21 -27.09
N PRO A 8 35.21 6.71 -27.20
CA PRO A 8 34.27 6.50 -26.12
C PRO A 8 34.47 5.13 -25.46
N GLY A 9 34.04 4.98 -24.21
CA GLY A 9 34.03 3.64 -23.62
C GLY A 9 33.70 3.64 -22.15
N TRP A 10 32.42 3.83 -21.81
CA TRP A 10 31.72 3.18 -20.68
C TRP A 10 30.24 3.59 -20.50
N GLU A 11 29.55 4.07 -21.54
CA GLU A 11 28.07 4.08 -21.53
C GLU A 11 27.56 2.66 -21.83
N GLY A 12 27.58 1.82 -20.81
CA GLY A 12 26.73 0.64 -20.77
C GLY A 12 25.29 1.10 -20.57
N ASP A 13 24.45 0.89 -21.59
CA ASP A 13 23.01 1.00 -21.50
C ASP A 13 22.50 0.21 -20.29
N LEU A 14 22.15 0.91 -19.21
CA LEU A 14 21.29 0.33 -18.19
C LEU A 14 19.94 0.07 -18.86
N PRO A 15 19.38 -1.15 -18.78
CA PRO A 15 18.11 -1.44 -19.39
C PRO A 15 17.05 -0.51 -18.78
N ARG A 16 16.51 0.42 -19.59
CA ARG A 16 15.31 1.18 -19.25
C ARG A 16 14.25 0.15 -18.91
N CYS A 17 13.82 0.15 -17.66
CA CYS A 17 12.87 -0.80 -17.12
C CYS A 17 11.60 -0.74 -17.98
N SER A 18 11.43 -1.68 -18.90
CA SER A 18 10.20 -1.81 -19.65
C SER A 18 9.18 -2.35 -18.65
N ALA A 19 8.35 -1.48 -18.09
CA ALA A 19 7.18 -1.88 -17.33
C ALA A 19 6.27 -2.69 -18.26
N ARG A 20 6.51 -4.00 -18.28
CA ARG A 20 5.74 -4.96 -19.07
C ARG A 20 4.38 -5.11 -18.41
N SER A 21 3.39 -4.68 -19.18
CA SER A 21 1.99 -5.10 -19.12
C SER A 21 1.87 -6.61 -18.86
N ALA A 22 1.14 -7.00 -17.81
CA ALA A 22 0.24 -8.16 -17.76
C ALA A 22 -0.24 -8.42 -16.33
N MET A 23 -1.41 -7.89 -15.96
CA MET A 23 -2.44 -8.67 -15.29
C MET A 23 -3.79 -7.95 -15.44
N GLU A 24 -4.46 -8.24 -16.55
CA GLU A 24 -5.89 -8.01 -16.69
C GLU A 24 -6.60 -9.08 -15.87
N ASN A 25 -7.43 -8.68 -14.90
CA ASN A 25 -8.69 -9.33 -14.53
C ASN A 25 -9.40 -8.53 -13.43
N GLY A 26 -10.49 -7.84 -13.83
CA GLY A 26 -11.72 -7.65 -13.05
C GLY A 26 -11.65 -6.96 -11.69
N ALA A 27 -11.87 -5.64 -11.67
CA ALA A 27 -12.74 -4.97 -10.69
C ALA A 27 -13.08 -3.56 -11.22
N GLU A 28 -14.17 -3.46 -11.97
CA GLU A 28 -14.82 -2.17 -12.22
C GLU A 28 -15.59 -1.75 -10.95
N ALA A 29 -14.97 -0.85 -10.19
CA ALA A 29 -15.69 0.10 -9.33
C ALA A 29 -15.04 1.45 -9.57
N GLY A 30 -15.81 2.42 -10.08
CA GLY A 30 -15.34 3.69 -10.61
C GLY A 30 -14.38 4.43 -9.68
N GLY A 31 -13.10 4.44 -10.07
CA GLY A 31 -12.02 5.18 -9.45
C GLY A 31 -10.71 4.67 -10.05
N GLY A 32 -9.92 5.56 -10.67
CA GLY A 32 -8.64 5.14 -11.25
C GLY A 32 -7.76 4.40 -10.23
N ARG A 33 -6.86 3.52 -10.71
CA ARG A 33 -5.99 2.69 -9.86
C ARG A 33 -5.38 3.53 -8.72
N PRO A 34 -5.42 3.05 -7.46
CA PRO A 34 -4.79 3.77 -6.36
C PRO A 34 -3.30 3.94 -6.62
N GLU A 35 -2.72 5.05 -6.18
CA GLU A 35 -1.26 5.23 -6.22
C GLU A 35 -0.59 4.41 -5.11
N TYR A 36 -1.26 4.28 -3.96
CA TYR A 36 -0.72 3.60 -2.77
C TYR A 36 -1.66 2.53 -2.25
N SER A 37 -1.11 1.38 -1.88
CA SER A 37 -1.78 0.35 -1.08
C SER A 37 -1.12 0.28 0.29
N ILE A 38 -1.89 0.58 1.33
CA ILE A 38 -1.41 0.54 2.72
C ILE A 38 -1.92 -0.74 3.37
N ILE A 39 -1.04 -1.69 3.63
CA ILE A 39 -1.37 -2.96 4.27
C ILE A 39 -1.19 -2.81 5.77
N VAL A 40 -2.25 -3.12 6.52
CA VAL A 40 -2.27 -3.07 7.99
C VAL A 40 -2.68 -4.44 8.53
N PRO A 41 -1.75 -5.31 8.95
CA PRO A 41 -2.09 -6.54 9.65
C PRO A 41 -2.60 -6.20 11.06
N THR A 42 -3.70 -6.85 11.47
CA THR A 42 -4.39 -6.57 12.72
C THR A 42 -4.73 -7.89 13.43
N TYR A 43 -4.52 -7.92 14.75
CA TYR A 43 -4.98 -9.00 15.62
C TYR A 43 -5.26 -8.46 17.03
N ASN A 44 -6.52 -8.44 17.45
CA ASN A 44 -6.94 -7.93 18.76
C ASN A 44 -6.59 -6.43 18.97
N GLU A 45 -6.83 -5.61 17.94
CA GLU A 45 -6.40 -4.20 17.85
C GLU A 45 -7.57 -3.25 17.57
N ARG A 46 -8.77 -3.56 18.08
CA ARG A 46 -10.02 -2.83 17.77
C ARG A 46 -9.93 -1.30 17.86
N LEU A 47 -9.25 -0.77 18.88
CA LEU A 47 -9.11 0.69 19.04
C LEU A 47 -8.07 1.28 18.09
N ASN A 48 -6.96 0.56 17.89
CA ASN A 48 -5.84 1.05 17.12
C ASN A 48 -6.15 1.06 15.60
N VAL A 49 -6.92 0.09 15.11
CA VAL A 49 -7.32 0.07 13.69
C VAL A 49 -8.12 1.32 13.30
N ALA A 50 -9.04 1.76 14.15
CA ALA A 50 -9.82 2.97 13.89
C ALA A 50 -8.94 4.22 13.89
N LEU A 51 -8.00 4.30 14.83
CA LEU A 51 -7.09 5.44 14.93
C LEU A 51 -6.14 5.51 13.72
N ILE A 52 -5.57 4.38 13.30
CA ILE A 52 -4.65 4.32 12.15
C ILE A 52 -5.37 4.73 10.87
N VAL A 53 -6.56 4.19 10.62
CA VAL A 53 -7.37 4.57 9.46
C VAL A 53 -7.63 6.08 9.49
N TYR A 54 -8.12 6.62 10.61
CA TYR A 54 -8.34 8.06 10.75
C TYR A 54 -7.08 8.89 10.45
N LEU A 55 -5.93 8.50 10.99
CA LEU A 55 -4.66 9.19 10.80
C LEU A 55 -4.18 9.13 9.34
N ILE A 56 -4.33 8.00 8.66
CA ILE A 56 -3.99 7.87 7.23
C ILE A 56 -4.84 8.83 6.41
N PHE A 57 -6.16 8.84 6.61
CA PHE A 57 -7.06 9.75 5.90
C PHE A 57 -6.75 11.23 6.19
N LYS A 58 -6.35 11.54 7.43
CA LYS A 58 -5.95 12.90 7.83
C LYS A 58 -4.64 13.35 7.18
N HIS A 59 -3.67 12.46 7.01
CA HIS A 59 -2.34 12.81 6.50
C HIS A 59 -2.19 12.69 4.98
N LEU A 60 -3.10 11.99 4.30
CA LEU A 60 -3.09 11.80 2.85
C LEU A 60 -4.36 12.30 2.15
N PRO A 61 -4.85 13.53 2.42
CA PRO A 61 -6.16 13.98 1.92
C PRO A 61 -6.27 13.98 0.39
N ASP A 62 -5.19 14.35 -0.31
CA ASP A 62 -5.17 14.54 -1.77
C ASP A 62 -4.62 13.34 -2.55
N SER A 63 -4.28 12.24 -1.86
CA SER A 63 -3.69 11.05 -2.49
C SER A 63 -4.75 9.98 -2.78
N LYS A 64 -4.62 9.32 -3.94
CA LYS A 64 -5.40 8.12 -4.25
C LYS A 64 -4.76 6.93 -3.56
N PHE A 65 -5.36 6.42 -2.49
CA PHE A 65 -4.85 5.27 -1.76
C PHE A 65 -5.99 4.32 -1.38
N GLU A 66 -5.60 3.06 -1.17
CA GLU A 66 -6.42 2.03 -0.53
C GLU A 66 -5.74 1.56 0.76
N ILE A 67 -6.54 1.16 1.75
CA ILE A 67 -6.08 0.58 3.01
C ILE A 67 -6.58 -0.86 3.05
N ILE A 68 -5.66 -1.81 3.14
CA ILE A 68 -5.94 -3.24 3.19
C ILE A 68 -5.71 -3.70 4.62
N ILE A 69 -6.80 -3.91 5.34
CA ILE A 69 -6.77 -4.38 6.72
C ILE A 69 -6.85 -5.90 6.69
N VAL A 70 -5.74 -6.54 7.07
CA VAL A 70 -5.67 -8.00 7.16
C VAL A 70 -5.95 -8.39 8.60
N ASP A 71 -7.11 -9.01 8.86
CA ASP A 71 -7.50 -9.42 10.20
C ASP A 71 -7.22 -10.91 10.42
N ASP A 72 -6.48 -11.23 11.48
CA ASP A 72 -6.06 -12.60 11.82
C ASP A 72 -7.09 -13.38 12.65
N GLY A 73 -8.37 -13.13 12.41
CA GLY A 73 -9.47 -13.74 13.16
C GLY A 73 -9.57 -13.18 14.58
N SER A 74 -9.59 -11.85 14.70
CA SER A 74 -9.65 -11.20 16.01
C SER A 74 -10.98 -11.46 16.71
N PRO A 75 -10.99 -11.93 17.97
CA PRO A 75 -12.21 -12.19 18.72
C PRO A 75 -12.84 -10.94 19.36
N ASP A 76 -12.17 -9.80 19.29
CA ASP A 76 -12.51 -8.55 20.01
C ASP A 76 -13.51 -7.65 19.26
N GLY A 77 -13.97 -8.06 18.07
CA GLY A 77 -14.84 -7.25 17.22
C GLY A 77 -14.08 -6.26 16.34
N THR A 78 -12.77 -6.41 16.14
CA THR A 78 -11.97 -5.59 15.19
C THR A 78 -12.63 -5.53 13.81
N GLN A 79 -13.11 -6.66 13.29
CA GLN A 79 -13.76 -6.72 11.97
C GLN A 79 -15.01 -5.82 11.87
N ASP A 80 -15.78 -5.69 12.95
CA ASP A 80 -17.00 -4.88 12.95
C ASP A 80 -16.69 -3.38 12.96
N VAL A 81 -15.60 -2.99 13.63
CA VAL A 81 -15.07 -1.63 13.53
C VAL A 81 -14.59 -1.34 12.13
N VAL A 82 -13.90 -2.28 11.48
CA VAL A 82 -13.47 -2.09 10.08
C VAL A 82 -14.68 -1.91 9.17
N LYS A 83 -15.74 -2.71 9.30
CA LYS A 83 -16.97 -2.54 8.52
C LYS A 83 -17.60 -1.16 8.70
N GLN A 84 -17.61 -0.62 9.92
CA GLN A 84 -18.07 0.75 10.17
C GLN A 84 -17.19 1.79 9.47
N LEU A 85 -15.87 1.59 9.46
CA LEU A 85 -14.94 2.46 8.73
C LEU A 85 -15.14 2.36 7.22
N GLN A 86 -15.48 1.18 6.69
CA GLN A 86 -15.84 1.01 5.29
C GLN A 86 -17.09 1.81 4.92
N GLN A 87 -18.11 1.85 5.79
CA GLN A 87 -19.30 2.67 5.58
C GLN A 87 -18.99 4.17 5.63
N LEU A 88 -18.08 4.59 6.51
CA LEU A 88 -17.72 6.01 6.70
C LEU A 88 -16.83 6.55 5.57
N TYR A 89 -15.84 5.78 5.15
CA TYR A 89 -14.80 6.22 4.20
C TYR A 89 -14.94 5.64 2.79
N GLY A 90 -15.83 4.67 2.61
CA GLY A 90 -16.09 3.98 1.35
C GLY A 90 -15.46 2.59 1.28
N GLU A 91 -16.23 1.60 0.84
CA GLU A 91 -15.82 0.20 0.68
C GLU A 91 -14.69 0.02 -0.34
N GLY A 92 -14.53 0.95 -1.28
CA GLY A 92 -13.42 0.94 -2.25
C GLY A 92 -12.10 1.48 -1.71
N ARG A 93 -12.10 2.18 -0.57
CA ARG A 93 -10.87 2.75 0.03
C ARG A 93 -10.39 1.95 1.23
N VAL A 94 -11.29 1.31 1.96
CA VAL A 94 -10.96 0.45 3.11
C VAL A 94 -11.38 -0.97 2.76
N LEU A 95 -10.41 -1.87 2.62
CA LEU A 95 -10.62 -3.26 2.25
C LEU A 95 -10.36 -4.16 3.45
N LEU A 96 -11.41 -4.80 3.97
CA LEU A 96 -11.26 -5.84 4.98
C LEU A 96 -10.89 -7.17 4.33
N ARG A 97 -9.82 -7.80 4.84
CA ARG A 97 -9.32 -9.11 4.43
C ARG A 97 -9.17 -10.01 5.66
N ALA A 98 -10.30 -10.51 6.13
CA ALA A 98 -10.36 -11.40 7.27
C ALA A 98 -9.81 -12.80 6.95
N ARG A 99 -9.06 -13.37 7.89
CA ARG A 99 -8.51 -14.72 7.85
C ARG A 99 -9.14 -15.57 8.97
N PRO A 100 -9.23 -16.89 8.81
CA PRO A 100 -9.98 -17.74 9.74
C PRO A 100 -9.32 -17.89 11.11
N ARG A 101 -8.01 -17.63 11.24
CA ARG A 101 -7.25 -17.74 12.48
C ARG A 101 -5.91 -16.99 12.35
N LYS A 102 -5.20 -16.84 13.47
CA LYS A 102 -3.83 -16.31 13.49
C LYS A 102 -2.86 -17.28 12.80
N LEU A 103 -2.59 -17.05 11.53
CA LEU A 103 -1.66 -17.84 10.71
C LEU A 103 -0.23 -17.25 10.72
N GLY A 104 0.01 -16.25 11.56
CA GLY A 104 1.29 -15.55 11.69
C GLY A 104 1.40 -14.29 10.83
N LEU A 105 2.31 -13.41 11.23
CA LEU A 105 2.47 -12.07 10.66
C LEU A 105 2.97 -12.10 9.20
N GLY A 106 3.95 -12.95 8.90
CA GLY A 106 4.49 -13.08 7.53
C GLY A 106 3.43 -13.49 6.50
N THR A 107 2.53 -14.40 6.88
CA THR A 107 1.44 -14.83 5.98
C THR A 107 0.36 -13.76 5.84
N ALA A 108 0.21 -12.88 6.85
CA ALA A 108 -0.70 -11.73 6.77
C ALA A 108 -0.18 -10.71 5.74
N TYR A 109 1.13 -10.45 5.72
CA TYR A 109 1.74 -9.59 4.70
C TYR A 109 1.57 -10.14 3.29
N VAL A 110 1.89 -11.42 3.08
CA VAL A 110 1.71 -12.06 1.76
C VAL A 110 0.24 -12.00 1.33
N HIS A 111 -0.69 -12.18 2.28
CA HIS A 111 -2.11 -12.07 1.99
C HIS A 111 -2.51 -10.64 1.59
N GLY A 112 -2.02 -9.62 2.32
CA GLY A 112 -2.26 -8.21 1.98
C GLY A 112 -1.66 -7.84 0.62
N LEU A 113 -0.43 -8.26 0.34
CA LEU A 113 0.30 -7.98 -0.91
C LEU A 113 -0.44 -8.54 -2.13
N LYS A 114 -1.08 -9.71 -2.02
CA LYS A 114 -1.89 -10.28 -3.10
C LYS A 114 -3.12 -9.47 -3.45
N HIS A 115 -3.59 -8.63 -2.54
CA HIS A 115 -4.77 -7.78 -2.73
C HIS A 115 -4.41 -6.31 -2.98
N ALA A 116 -3.13 -5.96 -2.93
CA ALA A 116 -2.65 -4.62 -3.24
C ALA A 116 -2.73 -4.37 -4.74
N SER A 117 -3.38 -3.27 -5.13
CA SER A 117 -3.56 -2.84 -6.51
C SER A 117 -2.80 -1.55 -6.85
N GLY A 118 -2.20 -0.91 -5.85
CA GLY A 118 -1.48 0.34 -5.99
C GLY A 118 -0.07 0.20 -6.55
N GLU A 119 0.44 1.29 -7.13
CA GLU A 119 1.80 1.36 -7.67
C GLU A 119 2.85 1.22 -6.56
N PHE A 120 2.58 1.79 -5.40
CA PHE A 120 3.42 1.70 -4.21
C PHE A 120 2.70 0.94 -3.10
N VAL A 121 3.37 -0.05 -2.52
CA VAL A 121 2.85 -0.77 -1.35
C VAL A 121 3.59 -0.30 -0.10
N VAL A 122 2.83 0.12 0.90
CA VAL A 122 3.33 0.49 2.22
C VAL A 122 2.78 -0.52 3.22
N ILE A 123 3.64 -1.08 4.04
CA ILE A 123 3.25 -1.97 5.13
C ILE A 123 3.37 -1.17 6.43
N MET A 124 2.30 -1.15 7.22
CA MET A 124 2.27 -0.47 8.52
C MET A 124 1.73 -1.39 9.60
N ASP A 125 2.45 -1.51 10.71
CA ASP A 125 1.97 -2.25 11.87
C ASP A 125 0.80 -1.51 12.56
N ALA A 126 -0.14 -2.30 13.09
CA ALA A 126 -1.32 -1.77 13.76
C ALA A 126 -1.07 -1.23 15.17
N ASP A 127 0.15 -1.31 15.68
CA ASP A 127 0.52 -1.00 17.07
C ASP A 127 0.89 0.47 17.31
N LEU A 128 0.71 1.34 16.30
CA LEU A 128 1.07 2.77 16.32
C LEU A 128 2.57 3.04 16.56
N SER A 129 3.44 2.03 16.52
CA SER A 129 4.89 2.23 16.59
C SER A 129 5.41 3.08 15.42
N HIS A 130 4.67 3.08 14.30
CA HIS A 130 4.91 3.92 13.14
C HIS A 130 3.84 5.00 13.04
N HIS A 131 4.16 6.26 13.38
CA HIS A 131 3.20 7.34 13.25
C HIS A 131 2.95 7.65 11.76
N PRO A 132 1.69 7.68 11.29
CA PRO A 132 1.34 8.00 9.89
C PRO A 132 1.78 9.40 9.41
N LYS A 133 2.36 10.23 10.30
CA LYS A 133 2.89 11.56 10.00
C LYS A 133 4.11 11.48 9.08
N TYR A 134 4.80 10.34 9.04
CA TYR A 134 5.96 10.13 8.18
C TYR A 134 5.59 9.64 6.77
N LEU A 135 4.35 9.23 6.52
CA LEU A 135 3.90 8.76 5.20
C LEU A 135 4.16 9.79 4.08
N PRO A 136 3.88 11.09 4.24
CA PRO A 136 4.13 12.06 3.18
C PRO A 136 5.62 12.19 2.81
N SER A 137 6.52 12.05 3.79
CA SER A 137 7.97 12.10 3.56
C SER A 137 8.44 10.89 2.75
N PHE A 138 7.99 9.68 3.10
CA PHE A 138 8.33 8.46 2.36
C PHE A 138 7.78 8.49 0.93
N ILE A 139 6.55 8.98 0.75
CA ILE A 139 5.94 9.14 -0.58
C ILE A 139 6.71 10.15 -1.43
N GLY A 140 7.17 11.24 -0.83
CA GLY A 140 7.99 12.25 -1.50
C GLY A 140 9.30 11.68 -2.06
N GLU A 141 10.01 10.88 -1.27
CA GLU A 141 11.25 10.21 -1.70
C GLU A 141 10.99 9.15 -2.78
N ALA A 142 9.95 8.33 -2.62
CA ALA A 142 9.59 7.30 -3.60
C ALA A 142 9.20 7.89 -4.97
N LYS A 143 8.52 9.03 -5.00
CA LYS A 143 8.19 9.75 -6.24
C LYS A 143 9.41 10.38 -6.92
N GLY A 144 10.42 10.78 -6.15
CA GLY A 144 11.67 11.37 -6.64
C GLY A 144 12.61 10.36 -7.31
N ASN A 145 12.54 9.09 -6.91
CA ASN A 145 13.36 7.99 -7.46
C ASN A 145 12.68 7.23 -8.61
N ARG A 146 11.72 7.85 -9.32
CA ARG A 146 11.19 7.29 -10.57
C ARG A 146 12.25 7.41 -11.67
N CYS A 147 12.94 6.30 -11.95
CA CYS A 147 13.81 6.13 -13.12
C CYS A 147 13.00 5.98 -14.41
#